data_AF-A0A383F4N7-F1
#
_entry.id   AF-A0A383F4N7-F1
#
_cell.length_a   1.000
_cell.length_b   1.000
_cell.length_c   1.000
_cell.angle_alpha   90.00
_cell.angle_beta   90.00
_cell.angle_gamma   90.00
#
_symmetry.space_group_name_H-M   'P 1'
#
loop_
_entity.id
_entity.type
_entity.pdbx_description
1 polymer ?
#
loop_
_entity_poly.entity_id
_entity_poly.type
_entity_poly.pdbx_seq_one_letter_code
_entity_poly.pdbx_strand_id
1 'polypeptide(L)'
;SYRDRALRNLKSSSVNRRLAVISHMFSIAKKEWGYKVNNPVLSIRRPKNPEPRDRRFTQEELDKLLKGNRADPHMKFIIELALETAMRRSEIANIKPEHFREKTLKIVKAKIKPRTIPLTKRAQELLKFNLPIKKSANAILMCWKRLIKFYELEDAHFHDLRHLSLQRFFTVKKLSVPETMVISGHLEPRTLLKVYANLKAEDLVHKLN
;
A
#
# COMPACT_ATOMS: atom_id res chain seq x y z
N SER A 1 0.34 9.31 -33.85
CA SER A 1 0.97 10.27 -32.92
C SER A 1 1.95 9.56 -31.97
N TYR A 2 2.88 10.27 -31.27
CA TYR A 2 3.81 9.67 -30.28
C TYR A 2 3.06 8.80 -29.27
N ARG A 3 1.92 9.30 -28.77
CA ARG A 3 1.06 8.58 -27.83
C ARG A 3 0.68 7.20 -28.34
N ASP A 4 0.14 7.12 -29.56
CA ASP A 4 -0.37 5.86 -30.11
C ASP A 4 0.77 4.87 -30.39
N ARG A 5 1.94 5.38 -30.81
CA ARG A 5 3.15 4.56 -30.97
C ARG A 5 3.64 4.01 -29.63
N ALA A 6 3.66 4.84 -28.59
CA ALA A 6 4.10 4.45 -27.26
C ALA A 6 3.14 3.44 -26.61
N LEU A 7 1.83 3.57 -26.83
CA LEU A 7 0.82 2.64 -26.31
C LEU A 7 0.91 1.22 -26.89
N ARG A 8 1.58 1.03 -28.03
CA ARG A 8 1.83 -0.33 -28.57
C ARG A 8 2.72 -1.17 -27.67
N ASN A 9 3.66 -0.53 -26.96
CA ASN A 9 4.69 -1.21 -26.17
C ASN A 9 4.63 -0.89 -24.67
N LEU A 10 3.84 0.12 -24.26
CA LEU A 10 3.82 0.62 -22.89
C LEU A 10 2.39 0.73 -22.36
N LYS A 11 2.25 0.46 -21.06
CA LYS A 11 1.00 0.70 -20.32
C LYS A 11 0.67 2.20 -20.31
N SER A 12 -0.63 2.54 -20.30
CA SER A 12 -1.13 3.92 -20.21
C SER A 12 -0.46 4.75 -19.11
N SER A 13 -0.24 4.15 -17.94
CA SER A 13 0.41 4.80 -16.80
C SER A 13 1.88 5.15 -17.08
N SER A 14 2.61 4.30 -17.81
CA SER A 14 3.99 4.56 -18.24
C SER A 14 4.06 5.68 -19.27
N VAL A 15 3.14 5.68 -20.24
CA VAL A 15 3.03 6.77 -21.23
C VAL A 15 2.73 8.10 -20.53
N ASN A 16 1.78 8.11 -19.59
CA ASN A 16 1.45 9.28 -18.79
C ASN A 16 2.63 9.81 -17.97
N ARG A 17 3.46 8.93 -17.40
CA ARG A 17 4.69 9.33 -16.68
C ARG A 17 5.69 10.01 -17.62
N ARG A 18 5.92 9.45 -18.82
CA ARG A 18 6.81 10.05 -19.81
C ARG A 18 6.33 11.44 -20.26
N LEU A 19 5.04 11.54 -20.59
CA LEU A 19 4.42 12.82 -20.96
C LEU A 19 4.50 13.85 -19.83
N ALA A 20 4.38 13.42 -18.56
CA ALA A 20 4.51 14.32 -17.41
C ALA A 20 5.91 14.93 -17.30
N VAL A 21 6.97 14.12 -17.50
CA VAL A 21 8.37 14.61 -17.47
C VAL A 21 8.60 15.63 -18.58
N ILE A 22 8.18 15.32 -19.82
CA ILE A 22 8.33 16.23 -20.96
C ILE A 22 7.56 17.53 -20.69
N SER A 23 6.29 17.42 -20.28
CA SER A 23 5.47 18.59 -19.95
C SER A 23 6.09 19.45 -18.87
N HIS A 24 6.72 18.84 -17.86
CA HIS A 24 7.39 19.56 -16.79
C HIS A 24 8.63 20.31 -17.30
N MET A 25 9.46 19.67 -18.13
CA MET A 25 10.62 20.30 -18.76
C MET A 25 10.24 21.56 -19.55
N PHE A 26 9.21 21.50 -20.40
CA PHE A 26 8.72 22.69 -21.13
C PHE A 26 8.13 23.75 -20.18
N SER A 27 7.52 23.33 -19.08
CA SER A 27 6.97 24.26 -18.08
C SER A 27 8.10 25.01 -17.36
N ILE A 28 9.19 24.34 -17.00
CA ILE A 28 10.39 24.96 -16.41
C ILE A 28 11.05 25.89 -17.42
N ALA A 29 11.30 25.41 -18.64
CA ALA A 29 11.94 26.21 -19.68
C ALA A 29 11.19 27.53 -19.94
N LYS A 30 9.85 27.48 -19.94
CA LYS A 30 9.01 28.67 -20.09
C LYS A 30 8.96 29.57 -18.86
N LYS A 31 8.78 29.00 -17.66
CA LYS A 31 8.50 29.78 -16.44
C LYS A 31 9.75 30.27 -15.73
N GLU A 32 10.80 29.46 -15.68
CA GLU A 32 11.99 29.72 -14.87
C GLU A 32 13.17 30.19 -15.72
N TRP A 33 13.33 29.63 -16.92
CA TRP A 33 14.48 29.95 -17.79
C TRP A 33 14.19 31.05 -18.82
N GLY A 34 12.95 31.54 -18.87
CA GLY A 34 12.55 32.64 -19.76
C GLY A 34 12.50 32.27 -21.26
N TYR A 35 12.60 30.99 -21.62
CA TYR A 35 12.48 30.58 -23.02
C TYR A 35 11.03 30.69 -23.51
N LYS A 36 10.83 31.33 -24.66
CA LYS A 36 9.52 31.41 -25.33
C LYS A 36 9.19 30.11 -26.08
N VAL A 37 9.07 29.01 -25.33
CA VAL A 37 8.71 27.69 -25.89
C VAL A 37 7.27 27.31 -25.55
N ASN A 38 6.58 26.71 -26.52
CA ASN A 38 5.24 26.15 -26.32
C ASN A 38 5.35 24.68 -25.91
N ASN A 39 4.53 24.25 -24.95
CA ASN A 39 4.54 22.86 -24.48
C ASN A 39 3.70 21.97 -25.42
N PRO A 40 4.32 21.08 -26.21
CA PRO A 40 3.62 20.25 -27.18
C PRO A 40 2.73 19.18 -26.51
N VAL A 41 2.97 18.87 -25.23
CA VAL A 41 2.21 17.85 -24.50
C VAL A 41 0.79 18.31 -24.19
N LEU A 42 0.54 19.63 -24.13
CA LEU A 42 -0.81 20.17 -23.87
C LEU A 42 -1.79 19.82 -25.00
N SER A 43 -1.30 19.67 -26.22
CA SER A 43 -2.09 19.26 -27.38
C SER A 43 -2.32 17.75 -27.47
N ILE A 44 -1.76 16.95 -26.54
CA ILE A 44 -1.89 15.50 -26.53
C ILE A 44 -2.95 15.09 -25.49
N ARG A 45 -4.04 14.48 -25.95
CA ARG A 45 -5.01 13.83 -25.06
C ARG A 45 -4.34 12.65 -24.35
N ARG A 46 -4.20 12.76 -23.02
CA ARG A 46 -3.59 11.74 -22.17
C ARG A 46 -4.38 10.42 -22.20
N PRO A 47 -3.71 9.26 -22.25
CA PRO A 47 -4.40 7.98 -22.16
C PRO A 47 -5.06 7.81 -20.80
N LYS A 48 -6.25 7.20 -20.78
CA LYS A 48 -6.93 6.84 -19.53
C LYS A 48 -6.11 5.76 -18.82
N ASN A 49 -5.84 5.97 -17.54
CA ASN A 49 -5.24 4.93 -16.70
C ASN A 49 -6.30 3.87 -16.39
N PRO A 50 -5.90 2.58 -16.25
CA PRO A 50 -6.82 1.56 -15.78
C PRO A 50 -7.31 1.90 -14.37
N GLU A 51 -8.47 1.35 -14.01
CA GLU A 51 -8.97 1.47 -12.65
C GLU A 51 -7.98 0.88 -11.63
N PRO A 52 -7.96 1.39 -10.39
CA PRO A 52 -7.19 0.79 -9.32
C PRO A 52 -7.55 -0.70 -9.14
N ARG A 53 -6.55 -1.51 -8.78
CA ARG A 53 -6.76 -2.94 -8.50
C ARG A 53 -7.64 -3.12 -7.26
N ASP A 54 -8.55 -4.10 -7.31
CA ASP A 54 -9.38 -4.56 -6.17
C ASP A 54 -9.20 -6.06 -5.93
N ARG A 55 -7.94 -6.51 -5.82
CA ARG A 55 -7.62 -7.90 -5.52
C ARG A 55 -7.66 -8.12 -4.01
N ARG A 56 -8.34 -9.19 -3.57
CA ARG A 56 -8.52 -9.53 -2.15
C ARG A 56 -8.03 -10.94 -1.87
N PHE A 57 -7.39 -11.13 -0.71
CA PHE A 57 -7.02 -12.48 -0.28
C PHE A 57 -8.23 -13.21 0.29
N THR A 58 -8.43 -14.45 -0.13
CA THR A 58 -9.37 -15.37 0.54
C THR A 58 -8.73 -15.93 1.82
N GLN A 59 -9.56 -16.51 2.69
CA GLN A 59 -9.05 -17.13 3.91
C GLN A 59 -8.12 -18.32 3.60
N GLU A 60 -8.40 -19.10 2.56
CA GLU A 60 -7.57 -20.20 2.10
C GLU A 60 -6.19 -19.72 1.63
N GLU A 61 -6.11 -18.62 0.89
CA GLU A 61 -4.84 -18.03 0.47
C GLU A 61 -4.01 -17.55 1.67
N LEU A 62 -4.66 -16.92 2.66
CA LEU A 62 -4.00 -16.51 3.89
C LEU A 62 -3.50 -17.70 4.70
N ASP A 63 -4.28 -18.77 4.77
CA ASP A 63 -3.89 -20.01 5.43
C ASP A 63 -2.68 -20.66 4.74
N LYS A 64 -2.65 -20.69 3.40
CA LYS A 64 -1.46 -21.13 2.65
C LYS A 64 -0.22 -20.30 3.02
N LEU A 65 -0.36 -18.98 3.16
CA LEU A 65 0.75 -18.07 3.47
C LEU A 65 1.22 -18.15 4.93
N LEU A 66 0.31 -18.33 5.89
CA LEU A 66 0.63 -18.30 7.32
C LEU A 66 0.89 -19.70 7.90
N LYS A 67 0.06 -20.68 7.56
CA LYS A 67 0.14 -22.06 8.07
C LYS A 67 0.98 -22.97 7.18
N GLY A 68 1.18 -22.61 5.90
CA GLY A 68 2.01 -23.39 4.98
C GLY A 68 3.45 -23.56 5.44
N ASN A 69 4.13 -24.59 4.95
CA ASN A 69 5.49 -24.97 5.36
C ASN A 69 6.62 -24.14 4.70
N ARG A 70 6.32 -23.35 3.65
CA ARG A 70 7.35 -22.71 2.82
C ARG A 70 7.78 -21.32 3.30
N ALA A 71 6.90 -20.62 4.00
CA ALA A 71 7.22 -19.33 4.57
C ALA A 71 8.16 -19.52 5.76
N ASP A 72 9.36 -18.93 5.68
CA ASP A 72 10.27 -18.93 6.82
C ASP A 72 9.59 -18.24 8.02
N PRO A 73 9.88 -18.65 9.27
CA PRO A 73 9.18 -18.12 10.45
C PRO A 73 9.20 -16.59 10.52
N HIS A 74 10.29 -15.98 10.08
CA HIS A 74 10.43 -14.53 10.05
C HIS A 74 9.59 -13.88 8.94
N MET A 75 9.37 -14.54 7.80
CA MET A 75 8.43 -14.06 6.78
C MET A 75 6.97 -14.22 7.21
N LYS A 76 6.61 -15.33 7.89
CA LYS A 76 5.27 -15.52 8.47
C LYS A 76 4.91 -14.38 9.42
N PHE A 77 5.82 -14.10 10.35
CA PHE A 77 5.72 -12.95 11.25
C PHE A 77 5.52 -11.63 10.50
N ILE A 78 6.28 -11.36 9.44
CA ILE A 78 6.13 -10.12 8.64
C ILE A 78 4.76 -10.03 7.96
N ILE A 79 4.25 -11.14 7.42
CA ILE A 79 2.94 -11.19 6.77
C ILE A 79 1.84 -10.92 7.80
N GLU A 80 1.92 -11.57 8.96
CA GLU A 80 0.97 -11.40 10.05
C GLU A 80 1.00 -9.97 10.62
N LEU A 81 2.19 -9.41 10.83
CA LEU A 81 2.36 -8.02 11.26
C LEU A 81 1.80 -7.03 10.23
N ALA A 82 1.97 -7.30 8.93
CA ALA A 82 1.39 -6.47 7.88
C ALA A 82 -0.15 -6.50 7.92
N LEU A 83 -0.74 -7.67 8.20
CA LEU A 83 -2.18 -7.85 8.33
C LEU A 83 -2.76 -7.12 9.55
N GLU A 84 -2.04 -7.11 10.68
CA GLU A 84 -2.50 -6.45 11.91
C GLU A 84 -2.34 -4.93 11.89
N THR A 85 -1.29 -4.41 11.25
CA THR A 85 -0.90 -2.98 11.35
C THR A 85 -1.22 -2.15 10.11
N ALA A 86 -1.58 -2.81 9.00
CA ALA A 86 -1.74 -2.19 7.69
C ALA A 86 -0.49 -1.40 7.23
N MET A 87 0.71 -1.65 7.78
CA MET A 87 1.90 -0.87 7.45
C MET A 87 2.40 -1.12 6.02
N ARG A 88 3.12 -0.13 5.46
CA ARG A 88 3.82 -0.35 4.17
C ARG A 88 5.00 -1.29 4.39
N ARG A 89 5.35 -2.09 3.38
CA ARG A 89 6.52 -3.00 3.40
C ARG A 89 7.81 -2.32 3.88
N SER A 90 8.08 -1.11 3.39
CA SER A 90 9.25 -0.33 3.78
C SER A 90 9.17 0.15 5.23
N GLU A 91 7.98 0.47 5.74
CA GLU A 91 7.79 0.86 7.13
C GLU A 91 8.09 -0.35 8.03
N ILE A 92 7.59 -1.54 7.69
CA ILE A 92 7.86 -2.80 8.42
C ILE A 92 9.37 -3.11 8.45
N ALA A 93 10.04 -3.04 7.30
CA ALA A 93 11.47 -3.32 7.20
C ALA A 93 12.37 -2.37 8.01
N ASN A 94 11.87 -1.19 8.38
CA ASN A 94 12.61 -0.17 9.12
C ASN A 94 12.18 -0.08 10.60
N ILE A 95 11.41 -1.04 11.11
CA ILE A 95 11.09 -1.10 12.54
C ILE A 95 12.37 -1.43 13.32
N LYS A 96 12.61 -0.66 14.38
CA LYS A 96 13.67 -0.88 15.34
C LYS A 96 13.08 -1.12 16.73
N PRO A 97 13.78 -1.82 17.63
CA PRO A 97 13.34 -2.01 19.01
C PRO A 97 12.99 -0.70 19.72
N GLU A 98 13.77 0.36 19.52
CA GLU A 98 13.55 1.70 20.10
C GLU A 98 12.22 2.37 19.69
N HIS A 99 11.61 1.92 18.60
CA HIS A 99 10.33 2.46 18.12
C HIS A 99 9.12 1.82 18.82
N PHE A 100 9.30 0.65 19.42
CA PHE A 100 8.23 -0.14 20.03
C PHE A 100 8.06 0.26 21.50
N ARG A 101 6.85 0.66 21.87
CA ARG A 101 6.46 1.06 23.24
C ARG A 101 5.23 0.28 23.65
N GLU A 102 5.39 -1.02 23.82
CA GLU A 102 4.38 -2.03 24.21
C GLU A 102 3.06 -1.92 23.44
N LYS A 103 2.20 -0.95 23.76
CA LYS A 103 0.89 -0.72 23.11
C LYS A 103 0.98 0.09 21.82
N THR A 104 2.10 0.76 21.55
CA THR A 104 2.24 1.66 20.39
C THR A 104 3.54 1.43 19.63
N LEU A 105 3.54 1.78 18.35
CA LEU A 105 4.71 1.75 17.48
C LEU A 105 4.92 3.09 16.79
N LYS A 106 6.11 3.66 16.94
CA LYS A 106 6.51 4.90 16.25
C LYS A 106 7.07 4.59 14.86
N ILE A 107 6.37 5.01 13.82
CA ILE A 107 6.83 4.90 12.43
C ILE A 107 7.61 6.17 12.09
N VAL A 108 8.94 6.08 12.13
CA VAL A 108 9.83 7.23 11.88
C VAL A 108 10.01 7.49 10.37
N LYS A 109 10.37 6.44 9.61
CA LYS A 109 10.55 6.53 8.14
C LYS A 109 9.27 6.17 7.41
N ALA A 110 8.39 7.16 7.24
CA ALA A 110 7.16 7.03 6.46
C ALA A 110 7.27 7.73 5.11
N LYS A 111 6.48 7.28 4.12
CA LYS A 111 6.40 7.94 2.81
C LYS A 111 5.89 9.40 2.89
N ILE A 112 5.06 9.70 3.89
CA ILE A 112 4.36 10.98 4.03
C ILE A 112 4.85 11.72 5.27
N LYS A 113 4.40 11.28 6.46
CA LYS A 113 4.77 11.88 7.75
C LYS A 113 4.99 10.78 8.79
N PRO A 114 5.96 10.96 9.70
CA PRO A 114 6.10 10.09 10.86
C PRO A 114 4.82 10.07 11.68
N ARG A 115 4.48 8.93 12.27
CA ARG A 115 3.27 8.77 13.09
C ARG A 115 3.43 7.67 14.11
N THR A 116 2.66 7.73 15.18
CA THR A 116 2.56 6.66 16.17
C THR A 116 1.26 5.91 15.94
N ILE A 117 1.33 4.59 15.85
CA ILE A 117 0.14 3.74 15.65
C ILE A 117 -0.14 2.90 16.91
N PRO A 118 -1.40 2.68 17.27
CA PRO A 118 -1.78 1.67 18.26
C PRO A 118 -1.54 0.26 17.72
N LEU A 119 -1.24 -0.68 18.62
CA LEU A 119 -1.00 -2.09 18.29
C LEU A 119 -2.07 -2.99 18.92
N THR A 120 -2.57 -3.94 18.12
CA THR A 120 -3.39 -5.06 18.62
C THR A 120 -2.56 -5.95 19.53
N LYS A 121 -3.17 -6.63 20.51
CA LYS A 121 -2.45 -7.58 21.41
C LYS A 121 -1.56 -8.54 20.62
N ARG A 122 -2.08 -9.04 19.49
CA ARG A 122 -1.35 -9.92 18.59
C ARG A 122 -0.11 -9.25 17.97
N ALA A 123 -0.24 -8.03 17.47
CA ALA A 123 0.92 -7.29 16.95
C ALA A 123 1.99 -7.03 18.03
N GLN A 124 1.59 -6.84 19.29
CA GLN A 124 2.51 -6.64 20.41
C GLN A 124 3.33 -7.91 20.68
N GLU A 125 2.67 -9.07 20.74
CA GLU A 125 3.33 -10.38 20.88
C GLU A 125 4.34 -10.61 19.75
N LEU A 126 3.89 -10.43 18.51
CA LEU A 126 4.72 -10.61 17.32
C LEU A 126 5.98 -9.72 17.37
N LEU A 127 5.84 -8.45 17.73
CA LEU A 127 6.99 -7.55 17.84
C LEU A 127 7.90 -7.92 19.02
N LYS A 128 7.36 -8.34 20.16
CA LYS A 128 8.14 -8.71 21.34
C LYS A 128 9.06 -9.89 21.08
N PHE A 129 8.61 -10.90 20.34
CA PHE A 129 9.38 -12.13 20.11
C PHE A 129 10.26 -12.11 18.84
N ASN A 130 9.96 -11.23 17.87
CA ASN A 130 10.59 -11.29 16.55
C ASN A 130 11.40 -10.04 16.17
N LEU A 131 11.54 -9.06 17.06
CA LEU A 131 12.48 -7.95 16.83
C LEU A 131 13.94 -8.37 17.11
N PRO A 132 14.92 -7.80 16.39
CA PRO A 132 14.79 -6.84 15.28
C PRO A 132 14.40 -7.51 13.94
N ILE A 133 13.82 -6.74 13.03
CA ILE A 133 13.48 -7.20 11.67
C ILE A 133 14.77 -7.46 10.88
N LYS A 134 15.08 -8.73 10.58
CA LYS A 134 16.31 -9.15 9.89
C LYS A 134 16.23 -9.15 8.36
N LYS A 135 15.16 -8.59 7.78
CA LYS A 135 14.94 -8.56 6.32
C LYS A 135 14.75 -7.14 5.81
N SER A 136 15.54 -6.76 4.80
CA SER A 136 15.34 -5.49 4.09
C SER A 136 14.02 -5.48 3.32
N ALA A 137 13.54 -4.28 2.95
CA ALA A 137 12.31 -4.15 2.18
C ALA A 137 12.37 -4.90 0.83
N ASN A 138 13.55 -5.01 0.22
CA ASN A 138 13.73 -5.79 -1.01
C ASN A 138 13.75 -7.30 -0.72
N ALA A 139 14.41 -7.74 0.36
CA ALA A 139 14.40 -9.15 0.76
C ALA A 139 12.97 -9.65 1.03
N ILE A 140 12.12 -8.85 1.69
CA ILE A 140 10.70 -9.15 1.90
C ILE A 140 9.98 -9.33 0.56
N LEU A 141 10.21 -8.45 -0.41
CA LEU A 141 9.60 -8.56 -1.74
C LEU A 141 10.02 -9.84 -2.47
N MET A 142 11.31 -10.20 -2.40
CA MET A 142 11.82 -11.39 -3.08
C MET A 142 11.30 -12.67 -2.41
N CYS A 143 11.26 -12.73 -1.08
CA CYS A 143 10.60 -13.81 -0.35
C CYS A 143 9.13 -13.92 -0.72
N TRP A 144 8.40 -12.80 -0.75
CA TRP A 144 7.00 -12.76 -1.17
C TRP A 144 6.80 -13.34 -2.56
N LYS A 145 7.56 -12.87 -3.56
CA LYS A 145 7.46 -13.38 -4.95
C LYS A 145 7.67 -14.90 -5.03
N ARG A 146 8.62 -15.44 -4.25
CA ARG A 146 8.86 -16.88 -4.19
C ARG A 146 7.67 -17.64 -3.58
N LEU A 147 7.05 -17.10 -2.53
CA LEU A 147 5.86 -17.70 -1.91
C LEU A 147 4.66 -17.69 -2.85
N ILE A 148 4.40 -16.56 -3.51
CA ILE A 148 3.31 -16.43 -4.47
C ILE A 148 3.47 -17.40 -5.64
N LYS A 149 4.69 -17.52 -6.19
CA LYS A 149 4.96 -18.50 -7.25
C LYS A 149 4.77 -19.94 -6.78
N PHE A 150 5.19 -20.26 -5.55
CA PHE A 150 5.11 -21.62 -5.02
C PHE A 150 3.67 -22.07 -4.73
N TYR A 151 2.86 -21.19 -4.15
CA TYR A 151 1.44 -21.47 -3.85
C TYR A 151 0.50 -21.16 -5.03
N GLU A 152 1.06 -20.82 -6.18
CA GLU A 152 0.34 -20.49 -7.42
C GLU A 152 -0.76 -19.44 -7.21
N LEU A 153 -0.43 -18.43 -6.39
CA LEU A 153 -1.38 -17.35 -6.07
C LEU A 153 -1.37 -16.33 -7.21
N GLU A 154 -2.51 -16.17 -7.87
CA GLU A 154 -2.62 -15.26 -9.00
C GLU A 154 -2.67 -13.80 -8.55
N ASP A 155 -1.90 -12.97 -9.27
CA ASP A 155 -1.86 -11.51 -9.11
C ASP A 155 -1.74 -10.99 -7.66
N ALA A 156 -1.06 -11.73 -6.78
CA ALA A 156 -0.95 -11.38 -5.37
C ALA A 156 0.28 -10.49 -5.08
N HIS A 157 0.05 -9.23 -4.72
CA HIS A 157 1.11 -8.33 -4.26
C HIS A 157 1.15 -8.21 -2.75
N PHE A 158 2.36 -8.02 -2.20
CA PHE A 158 2.53 -7.79 -0.75
C PHE A 158 1.71 -6.57 -0.26
N HIS A 159 1.53 -5.57 -1.12
CA HIS A 159 0.74 -4.39 -0.77
C HIS A 159 -0.74 -4.71 -0.58
N ASP A 160 -1.26 -5.76 -1.20
CA ASP A 160 -2.67 -6.16 -1.07
C ASP A 160 -3.00 -6.58 0.37
N LEU A 161 -1.99 -6.99 1.17
CA LEU A 161 -2.18 -7.27 2.61
C LEU A 161 -2.63 -6.01 3.34
N ARG A 162 -2.02 -4.86 3.02
CA ARG A 162 -2.43 -3.57 3.57
C ARG A 162 -3.83 -3.19 3.11
N HIS A 163 -4.21 -3.48 1.86
CA HIS A 163 -5.57 -3.24 1.39
C HIS A 163 -6.59 -4.03 2.23
N LEU A 164 -6.32 -5.31 2.44
CA LEU A 164 -7.15 -6.17 3.28
C LEU A 164 -7.22 -5.68 4.74
N SER A 165 -6.11 -5.27 5.34
CA SER A 165 -6.09 -4.73 6.71
C SER A 165 -6.95 -3.48 6.85
N LEU A 166 -6.82 -2.54 5.91
CA LEU A 166 -7.61 -1.31 5.94
C LEU A 166 -9.09 -1.59 5.79
N GLN A 167 -9.47 -2.56 4.95
CA GLN A 167 -10.85 -3.00 4.88
C GLN A 167 -11.30 -3.63 6.21
N ARG A 168 -10.51 -4.53 6.80
CA ARG A 168 -10.82 -5.15 8.11
C ARG A 168 -10.94 -4.12 9.24
N PHE A 169 -10.20 -3.01 9.17
CA PHE A 169 -10.34 -1.91 10.12
C PHE A 169 -11.74 -1.30 10.07
N PHE A 170 -12.32 -1.12 8.88
CA PHE A 170 -13.69 -0.64 8.73
C PHE A 170 -14.73 -1.73 9.04
N THR A 171 -14.56 -2.95 8.50
CA THR A 171 -15.62 -3.97 8.54
C THR A 171 -15.65 -4.75 9.84
N VAL A 172 -14.48 -5.12 10.39
CA VAL A 172 -14.34 -5.97 11.58
C VAL A 172 -14.10 -5.13 12.83
N LYS A 173 -13.14 -4.19 12.78
CA LYS A 173 -12.81 -3.34 13.95
C LYS A 173 -13.74 -2.14 14.08
N LYS A 174 -14.59 -1.88 13.07
CA LYS A 174 -15.56 -0.78 13.02
C LYS A 174 -14.93 0.61 13.28
N LEU A 175 -13.66 0.78 12.90
CA LEU A 175 -12.96 2.05 13.03
C LEU A 175 -13.56 3.10 12.08
N SER A 176 -13.61 4.34 12.56
CA SER A 176 -13.96 5.50 11.76
C SER A 176 -12.85 5.85 10.76
N VAL A 177 -13.18 6.72 9.80
CA VAL A 177 -12.21 7.22 8.81
C VAL A 177 -11.05 7.96 9.49
N PRO A 178 -11.27 8.90 10.43
CA PRO A 178 -10.16 9.57 11.13
C PRO A 178 -9.23 8.59 11.86
N GLU A 179 -9.78 7.62 12.60
CA GLU A 179 -8.99 6.60 13.30
C GLU A 179 -8.14 5.78 12.31
N THR A 180 -8.75 5.35 11.20
CA THR A 180 -8.04 4.63 10.16
C THR A 180 -6.97 5.50 9.48
N MET A 181 -7.17 6.80 9.34
CA MET A 181 -6.15 7.73 8.83
C MET A 181 -4.94 7.82 9.74
N VAL A 182 -5.14 7.86 11.07
CA VAL A 182 -4.04 7.86 12.05
C VAL A 182 -3.18 6.61 11.90
N ILE A 183 -3.80 5.44 11.75
CA ILE A 183 -3.05 4.17 11.60
C ILE A 183 -2.38 4.08 10.22
N SER A 184 -3.15 4.35 9.17
CA SER A 184 -2.73 4.13 7.79
C SER A 184 -1.78 5.22 7.27
N GLY A 185 -1.84 6.44 7.79
CA GLY A 185 -1.09 7.60 7.31
C GLY A 185 -1.55 8.09 5.94
N HIS A 186 -2.84 8.03 5.63
CA HIS A 186 -3.43 8.72 4.49
C HIS A 186 -3.65 10.20 4.83
N LEU A 187 -3.34 11.10 3.90
CA LEU A 187 -3.59 12.55 4.06
C LEU A 187 -5.04 12.90 3.74
N GLU A 188 -5.61 12.27 2.70
CA GLU A 188 -6.94 12.58 2.20
C GLU A 188 -7.93 11.47 2.54
N PRO A 189 -9.03 11.79 3.24
CA PRO A 189 -10.09 10.83 3.57
C PRO A 189 -10.70 10.16 2.33
N ARG A 190 -10.75 10.89 1.20
CA ARG A 190 -11.36 10.43 -0.06
C ARG A 190 -10.78 9.11 -0.55
N THR A 191 -9.48 8.88 -0.35
CA THR A 191 -8.85 7.62 -0.74
C THR A 191 -9.40 6.47 0.08
N LEU A 192 -9.61 6.68 1.40
CA LEU A 192 -10.16 5.65 2.27
C LEU A 192 -11.63 5.37 1.96
N LEU A 193 -12.42 6.42 1.78
CA LEU A 193 -13.84 6.31 1.45
C LEU A 193 -14.08 5.59 0.13
N LYS A 194 -13.32 5.94 -0.92
CA LYS A 194 -13.51 5.38 -2.27
C LYS A 194 -13.02 3.94 -2.39
N VAL A 195 -11.97 3.56 -1.65
CA VAL A 195 -11.26 2.28 -1.89
C VAL A 195 -11.52 1.25 -0.79
N TYR A 196 -11.68 1.66 0.46
CA TYR A 196 -11.66 0.73 1.61
C TYR A 196 -12.94 0.73 2.43
N ALA A 197 -13.62 1.87 2.54
CA ALA A 197 -14.74 2.00 3.45
C ALA A 197 -15.94 1.13 3.03
N ASN A 198 -16.18 0.93 1.72
CA ASN A 198 -17.24 0.11 1.11
C ASN A 198 -18.39 -0.25 2.06
N LEU A 199 -18.99 0.79 2.66
CA LEU A 199 -20.07 0.67 3.63
C LEU A 199 -21.31 0.26 2.87
N LYS A 200 -21.89 -0.89 3.21
CA LYS A 200 -23.18 -1.26 2.66
C LYS A 200 -24.30 -0.76 3.57
N ALA A 201 -25.50 -0.58 3.01
CA ALA A 201 -26.65 -0.11 3.79
C ALA A 201 -26.97 -1.07 4.95
N GLU A 202 -26.75 -2.37 4.75
CA GLU A 202 -26.96 -3.41 5.77
C GLU A 202 -26.04 -3.22 6.98
N ASP A 203 -24.81 -2.73 6.79
CA ASP A 203 -23.86 -2.47 7.88
C ASP A 203 -24.30 -1.30 8.79
N LEU A 204 -25.23 -0.47 8.32
CA LEU A 204 -25.73 0.72 9.02
C LEU A 204 -27.04 0.46 9.78
N VAL A 205 -27.75 -0.63 9.48
CA VAL A 205 -29.03 -0.97 10.12
C VAL A 205 -28.88 -1.07 11.64
N HIS A 206 -27.82 -1.74 12.12
CA HIS A 206 -27.52 -1.87 13.55
C HIS A 206 -27.03 -0.59 14.24
N LYS A 207 -26.75 0.48 13.48
CA LYS A 207 -26.35 1.79 14.03
C LYS A 207 -27.51 2.77 14.11
N LEU A 208 -28.59 2.50 13.36
CA LEU A 208 -29.78 3.34 13.32
C LEU A 208 -30.90 2.81 14.23
N ASN A 209 -30.90 1.50 14.50
CA ASN A 209 -31.80 0.82 15.43
C ASN A 209 -31.06 0.40 16.70
#